data_AF-A0A7S3WBR1-F1
#
_entry.id   AF-A0A7S3WBR1-F1
#
_cell.length_a   1.000
_cell.length_b   1.000
_cell.length_c   1.000
_cell.angle_alpha   90.00
_cell.angle_beta   90.00
_cell.angle_gamma   90.00
#
_symmetry.space_group_name_H-M   'P 1'
#
loop_
_entity.id
_entity.type
_entity.pdbx_description
1 polymer ?
#
loop_
_entity_poly.entity_id
_entity_poly.type
_entity_poly.pdbx_seq_one_letter_code
_entity_poly.pdbx_strand_id
1 'polypeptide(L)'
;MAGALSAAQLEALVYAGQRHSHLNPDGSRCGFFIGDGTGVGKGREIASTILDNVCQGRRRSIWISISTALYYDAQRDFADLGRPDIPVYALHKLPYGALDESEISDGVMFCTYQSLIAQNKSNERRIDQIVTWAGACSSRGADNFDGCLVFDEAHRAKNLAPSDRGGKGTKTAEMVISIQNQLPKARVLYVSATAAAEVKDLGYMSRLGLWGRGTPFPDFNTFAAKIERAG
;
A
#
# COMPACT_ATOMS: atom_id res chain seq x y z
N MET A 1 11.69 24.11 -0.20
CA MET A 1 11.13 22.90 -0.84
C MET A 1 10.86 23.08 -2.34
N ALA A 2 11.38 24.12 -3.02
CA ALA A 2 11.30 24.16 -4.49
C ALA A 2 12.42 23.28 -5.08
N GLY A 3 12.07 22.30 -5.94
CA GLY A 3 13.02 21.53 -6.74
C GLY A 3 13.30 20.07 -6.32
N ALA A 4 12.67 19.55 -5.27
CA ALA A 4 12.90 18.15 -4.84
C ALA A 4 12.10 17.11 -5.64
N LEU A 5 10.99 17.54 -6.24
CA LEU A 5 10.14 16.73 -7.13
C LEU A 5 10.14 17.31 -8.54
N SER A 6 10.10 16.44 -9.54
CA SER A 6 9.82 16.83 -10.91
C SER A 6 8.34 17.22 -11.07
N ALA A 7 7.99 17.89 -12.19
CA ALA A 7 6.61 18.26 -12.48
C ALA A 7 5.67 17.04 -12.55
N ALA A 8 6.13 15.93 -13.16
CA ALA A 8 5.37 14.69 -13.25
C ALA A 8 5.12 14.06 -11.87
N GLN A 9 6.14 14.06 -11.00
CA GLN A 9 6.00 13.54 -9.63
C GLN A 9 5.02 14.38 -8.80
N LEU A 10 5.05 15.71 -8.98
CA LEU A 10 4.10 16.61 -8.33
C LEU A 10 2.67 16.38 -8.83
N GLU A 11 2.50 16.16 -10.13
CA GLU A 11 1.21 15.85 -10.74
C GLU A 11 0.63 14.54 -10.18
N ALA A 12 1.44 13.48 -10.10
CA ALA A 12 1.05 12.21 -9.49
C ALA A 12 0.60 12.39 -8.04
N LEU A 13 1.32 13.18 -7.24
CA LEU A 13 0.95 13.52 -5.87
C LEU A 13 -0.41 14.24 -5.80
N VAL A 14 -0.63 15.23 -6.65
CA VAL A 14 -1.89 16.00 -6.68
C VAL A 14 -3.08 15.09 -7.00
N TYR A 15 -2.98 14.25 -8.03
CA TYR A 15 -4.07 13.34 -8.39
C TYR A 15 -4.29 12.25 -7.34
N ALA A 16 -3.22 11.72 -6.74
CA ALA A 16 -3.34 10.78 -5.62
C ALA A 16 -4.11 11.43 -4.45
N GLY A 17 -3.73 12.65 -4.06
CA GLY A 17 -4.39 13.41 -3.00
C GLY A 17 -5.87 13.69 -3.29
N GLN A 18 -6.19 14.13 -4.52
CA GLN A 18 -7.57 14.32 -4.96
C GLN A 18 -8.36 13.02 -4.85
N ARG A 19 -7.84 11.92 -5.41
CA ARG A 19 -8.53 10.62 -5.36
C ARG A 19 -8.73 10.15 -3.93
N HIS A 20 -7.72 10.28 -3.07
CA HIS A 20 -7.76 9.93 -1.66
C HIS A 20 -8.77 10.76 -0.85
N SER A 21 -9.26 11.90 -1.34
CA SER A 21 -10.33 12.66 -0.69
C SER A 21 -11.71 12.01 -0.81
N HIS A 22 -11.91 11.07 -1.73
CA HIS A 22 -13.19 10.40 -1.99
C HIS A 22 -13.32 9.02 -1.32
N LEU A 23 -14.58 8.62 -1.09
CA LEU A 23 -14.96 7.25 -0.73
C LEU A 23 -15.56 6.56 -1.95
N ASN A 24 -15.30 5.27 -2.08
CA ASN A 24 -16.01 4.39 -2.99
C ASN A 24 -17.44 4.16 -2.46
N PRO A 25 -18.38 3.68 -3.29
CA PRO A 25 -19.77 3.49 -2.86
C PRO A 25 -19.96 2.43 -1.75
N ASP A 26 -18.99 1.53 -1.58
CA ASP A 26 -18.94 0.56 -0.47
C ASP A 26 -18.46 1.19 0.86
N GLY A 27 -18.10 2.48 0.85
CA GLY A 27 -17.61 3.23 1.99
C GLY A 27 -16.10 3.11 2.21
N SER A 28 -15.38 2.32 1.42
CA SER A 28 -13.92 2.24 1.48
C SER A 28 -13.28 3.51 0.88
N ARG A 29 -12.11 3.93 1.36
CA ARG A 29 -11.40 5.08 0.77
C ARG A 29 -10.85 4.74 -0.60
N CYS A 30 -11.04 5.64 -1.55
CA CYS A 30 -10.54 5.46 -2.89
C CYS A 30 -9.01 5.32 -2.91
N GLY A 31 -8.51 4.39 -3.71
CA GLY A 31 -7.08 4.20 -3.98
C GLY A 31 -6.68 4.84 -5.30
N PHE A 32 -5.36 4.97 -5.50
CA PHE A 32 -4.77 5.53 -6.71
C PHE A 32 -3.63 4.62 -7.21
N PHE A 33 -3.44 4.56 -8.54
CA PHE A 33 -2.38 3.77 -9.17
C PHE A 33 -1.37 4.70 -9.84
N ILE A 34 -0.10 4.55 -9.48
CA ILE A 34 1.04 5.20 -10.14
C ILE A 34 1.71 4.19 -11.05
N GLY A 35 1.63 4.47 -12.35
CA GLY A 35 2.12 3.63 -13.43
C GLY A 35 3.42 4.11 -14.08
N ASP A 36 4.12 5.05 -13.47
CA ASP A 36 5.24 5.73 -14.12
C ASP A 36 6.40 4.79 -14.45
N GLY A 37 7.06 5.06 -15.58
CA GLY A 37 8.16 4.26 -16.10
C GLY A 37 9.30 4.06 -15.09
N THR A 38 10.15 3.06 -15.33
CA THR A 38 11.37 2.87 -14.54
C THR A 38 12.25 4.12 -14.63
N GLY A 39 12.91 4.48 -13.52
CA GLY A 39 13.79 5.65 -13.47
C GLY A 39 13.13 7.01 -13.24
N VAL A 40 11.79 7.10 -13.20
CA VAL A 40 11.07 8.37 -12.95
C VAL A 40 11.17 8.83 -11.48
N GLY A 41 11.54 7.93 -10.56
CA GLY A 41 11.70 8.22 -9.13
C GLY A 41 10.44 7.94 -8.31
N LYS A 42 9.78 6.79 -8.55
CA LYS A 42 8.58 6.34 -7.83
C LYS A 42 8.74 6.29 -6.30
N GLY A 43 9.94 5.97 -5.81
CA GLY A 43 10.24 6.04 -4.37
C GLY A 43 10.00 7.43 -3.78
N ARG A 44 10.37 8.50 -4.51
CA ARG A 44 10.08 9.88 -4.12
C ARG A 44 8.61 10.24 -4.22
N GLU A 45 7.86 9.68 -5.18
CA GLU A 45 6.40 9.89 -5.27
C GLU A 45 5.68 9.25 -4.07
N ILE A 46 6.12 8.06 -3.65
CA ILE A 46 5.65 7.40 -2.44
C ILE A 46 5.99 8.26 -1.22
N ALA A 47 7.26 8.62 -1.05
CA ALA A 47 7.72 9.41 0.09
C ALA A 47 7.02 10.77 0.14
N SER A 48 6.81 11.43 -1.00
CA SER A 48 6.08 12.70 -1.07
C SER A 48 4.61 12.56 -0.71
N THR A 49 3.97 11.47 -1.12
CA THR A 49 2.57 11.18 -0.74
C THR A 49 2.44 10.96 0.76
N ILE A 50 3.40 10.25 1.37
CA ILE A 50 3.46 10.07 2.82
C ILE A 50 3.70 11.41 3.51
N LEU A 51 4.65 12.21 3.04
CA LEU A 51 4.96 13.53 3.62
C LEU A 51 3.78 14.50 3.55
N ASP A 52 3.04 14.53 2.44
CA ASP A 52 1.81 15.32 2.32
C ASP A 52 0.78 14.92 3.39
N ASN A 53 0.62 13.62 3.62
CA ASN A 53 -0.27 13.12 4.66
C ASN A 53 0.22 13.45 6.08
N VAL A 54 1.54 13.38 6.33
CA VAL A 54 2.14 13.81 7.59
C VAL A 54 1.88 15.30 7.84
N CYS A 55 2.02 16.16 6.82
CA CYS A 55 1.70 17.59 6.90
C CYS A 55 0.21 17.85 7.19
N GLN A 56 -0.67 16.93 6.81
CA GLN A 56 -2.11 16.96 7.13
C GLN A 56 -2.45 16.27 8.47
N GLY A 57 -1.45 15.93 9.29
CA GLY A 57 -1.63 15.35 10.63
C GLY A 57 -1.75 13.83 10.66
N ARG A 58 -1.59 13.13 9.54
CA ARG A 58 -1.67 11.66 9.45
C ARG A 58 -0.27 11.07 9.54
N ARG A 59 0.11 10.69 10.76
CA ARG A 59 1.53 10.50 11.13
C ARG A 59 2.03 9.05 11.06
N ARG A 60 1.14 8.08 10.86
CA ARG A 60 1.49 6.67 10.61
C ARG A 60 1.20 6.29 9.17
N SER A 61 2.13 5.60 8.52
CA SER A 61 1.96 5.06 7.16
C SER A 61 2.55 3.66 7.07
N ILE A 62 2.06 2.85 6.13
CA ILE A 62 2.55 1.50 5.85
C ILE A 62 3.12 1.48 4.44
N TRP A 63 4.35 1.01 4.30
CA TRP A 63 5.02 0.81 3.01
C TRP A 63 5.38 -0.66 2.82
N ILE A 64 4.63 -1.34 1.95
CA ILE A 64 4.85 -2.75 1.59
C ILE A 64 5.60 -2.79 0.27
N SER A 65 6.79 -3.39 0.26
CA SER A 65 7.62 -3.54 -0.93
C SER A 65 8.00 -5.02 -1.16
N ILE A 66 8.84 -5.27 -2.16
CA ILE A 66 9.22 -6.63 -2.61
C ILE A 66 10.40 -7.21 -1.86
N SER A 67 11.24 -6.37 -1.24
CA SER A 67 12.48 -6.78 -0.59
C SER A 67 12.79 -5.92 0.62
N THR A 68 13.38 -6.53 1.65
CA THR A 68 13.91 -5.80 2.81
C THR A 68 15.11 -4.93 2.46
N ALA A 69 15.78 -5.19 1.33
CA ALA A 69 16.88 -4.36 0.84
C ALA A 69 16.44 -2.93 0.49
N LEU A 70 15.19 -2.78 0.02
CA LEU A 70 14.60 -1.49 -0.37
C LEU A 70 14.27 -0.58 0.83
N TYR A 71 14.49 -1.06 2.05
CA TYR A 71 14.34 -0.27 3.27
C TYR A 71 15.24 0.98 3.26
N TYR A 72 16.51 0.84 2.87
CA TYR A 72 17.44 1.97 2.85
C TYR A 72 17.14 2.92 1.69
N ASP A 73 16.61 2.40 0.57
CA ASP A 73 16.12 3.22 -0.54
C ASP A 73 14.94 4.09 -0.06
N ALA A 74 13.98 3.53 0.67
CA ALA A 74 12.86 4.29 1.24
C ALA A 74 13.33 5.40 2.21
N GLN A 75 14.33 5.12 3.06
CA GLN A 75 14.92 6.16 3.92
C GLN A 75 15.60 7.28 3.12
N ARG A 76 16.34 6.89 2.07
CA ARG A 76 16.99 7.86 1.17
C ARG A 76 15.96 8.70 0.41
N ASP A 77 14.83 8.14 0.00
CA ASP A 77 13.76 8.89 -0.66
C ASP A 77 13.21 10.02 0.23
N PHE A 78 13.05 9.79 1.54
CA PHE A 78 12.70 10.87 2.47
C PHE A 78 13.83 11.90 2.64
N ALA A 79 15.09 11.45 2.70
CA ALA A 79 16.24 12.34 2.79
C ALA A 79 16.41 13.23 1.54
N ASP A 80 16.21 12.69 0.35
CA ASP A 80 16.19 13.41 -0.94
C ASP A 80 15.12 14.52 -0.95
N LEU A 81 14.01 14.31 -0.23
CA LEU A 81 12.94 15.30 -0.04
C LEU A 81 13.22 16.27 1.12
N GLY A 82 14.40 16.21 1.72
CA GLY A 82 14.81 17.06 2.84
C GLY A 82 14.15 16.70 4.17
N ARG A 83 13.64 15.47 4.31
CA ARG A 83 12.96 14.96 5.51
C ARG A 83 13.58 13.67 6.06
N PRO A 84 14.91 13.64 6.34
CA PRO A 84 15.57 12.47 6.92
C PRO A 84 15.08 12.16 8.35
N ASP A 85 14.33 13.07 8.97
CA ASP A 85 13.76 12.94 10.30
C ASP A 85 12.54 12.00 10.37
N ILE A 86 11.95 11.62 9.24
CA ILE A 86 10.82 10.67 9.21
C ILE A 86 11.32 9.27 9.59
N PRO A 87 10.87 8.69 10.72
CA PRO A 87 11.28 7.35 11.10
C PRO A 87 10.73 6.30 10.13
N VAL A 88 11.59 5.39 9.69
CA VAL A 88 11.20 4.20 8.92
C VAL A 88 11.54 2.98 9.75
N TYR A 89 10.51 2.23 10.17
CA TYR A 89 10.63 1.05 11.00
C TYR A 89 10.60 -0.21 10.14
N ALA A 90 11.67 -0.99 10.18
CA ALA A 90 11.73 -2.24 9.43
C ALA A 90 11.06 -3.38 10.21
N LEU A 91 9.87 -3.82 9.82
CA LEU A 91 9.10 -4.84 10.55
C LEU A 91 9.87 -6.13 10.82
N HIS A 92 10.73 -6.55 9.87
CA HIS A 92 11.53 -7.77 10.02
C HIS A 92 12.58 -7.70 11.14
N LYS A 93 12.96 -6.49 11.59
CA LYS A 93 13.88 -6.25 12.72
C LYS A 93 13.14 -6.15 14.06
N LEU A 94 11.81 -6.04 14.03
CA LEU A 94 10.98 -5.92 15.21
C LEU A 94 10.60 -7.30 15.76
N PRO A 95 10.41 -7.44 17.09
CA PRO A 95 9.90 -8.68 17.66
C PRO A 95 8.49 -9.01 17.13
N TYR A 96 8.10 -10.28 17.27
CA TYR A 96 6.69 -10.68 17.14
C TYR A 96 5.92 -10.29 18.42
N GLY A 97 4.60 -10.18 18.31
CA GLY A 97 3.72 -9.78 19.43
C GLY A 97 3.42 -8.28 19.48
N ALA A 98 3.07 -7.76 20.66
CA ALA A 98 2.79 -6.34 20.84
C ALA A 98 4.05 -5.50 20.57
N LEU A 99 3.89 -4.43 19.78
CA LEU A 99 4.95 -3.47 19.51
C LEU A 99 4.91 -2.37 20.59
N ASP A 100 6.06 -2.00 21.13
CA ASP A 100 6.16 -0.92 22.12
C ASP A 100 5.95 0.44 21.43
N GLU A 101 4.84 1.10 21.74
CA GLU A 101 4.50 2.41 21.16
C GLU A 101 5.40 3.54 21.64
N SER A 102 6.13 3.36 22.75
CA SER A 102 7.13 4.33 23.20
C SER A 102 8.37 4.34 22.30
N GLU A 103 8.69 3.21 21.68
CA GLU A 103 9.79 3.06 20.73
C GLU A 103 9.34 3.26 19.26
N ILE A 104 8.11 2.84 18.95
CA ILE A 104 7.57 2.81 17.58
C ILE A 104 6.23 3.58 17.56
N SER A 105 6.34 4.90 17.64
CA SER A 105 5.19 5.81 17.62
C SER A 105 4.82 6.19 16.18
N ASP A 106 5.23 7.37 15.72
CA ASP A 106 4.91 7.92 14.41
C ASP A 106 6.00 7.66 13.38
N GLY A 107 5.60 7.42 12.14
CA GLY A 107 6.52 7.16 11.05
C GLY A 107 5.96 6.18 10.03
N VAL A 108 6.85 5.45 9.38
CA VAL A 108 6.54 4.52 8.31
C VAL A 108 6.89 3.09 8.73
N MET A 109 5.91 2.21 8.80
CA MET A 109 6.15 0.78 8.94
C MET A 109 6.52 0.21 7.57
N PHE A 110 7.79 -0.13 7.38
CA PHE A 110 8.32 -0.75 6.17
C PHE A 110 8.33 -2.26 6.31
N CYS A 111 7.67 -2.96 5.39
CA CYS A 111 7.62 -4.41 5.37
C CYS A 111 7.58 -4.95 3.93
N THR A 112 7.58 -6.27 3.81
CA THR A 112 7.49 -6.93 2.50
C THR A 112 6.16 -7.62 2.31
N TYR A 113 5.79 -7.91 1.07
CA TYR A 113 4.64 -8.78 0.77
C TYR A 113 4.73 -10.14 1.48
N GLN A 114 5.94 -10.70 1.61
CA GLN A 114 6.17 -11.94 2.37
C GLN A 114 5.91 -11.76 3.86
N SER A 115 6.10 -10.54 4.40
CA SER A 115 5.75 -10.24 5.78
C SER A 115 4.25 -10.39 6.01
N LEU A 116 3.38 -10.08 5.03
CA LEU A 116 1.93 -10.19 5.22
C LEU A 116 1.44 -11.62 5.47
N ILE A 117 2.17 -12.63 4.95
CA ILE A 117 1.85 -14.05 5.14
C ILE A 117 2.65 -14.69 6.28
N ALA A 118 3.58 -13.95 6.89
CA ALA A 118 4.49 -14.47 7.90
C ALA A 118 3.82 -14.62 9.27
N GLN A 119 4.12 -15.74 9.92
CA GLN A 119 3.69 -16.05 11.28
C GLN A 119 4.82 -16.78 12.01
N ASN A 120 4.90 -16.60 13.33
CA ASN A 120 5.87 -17.33 14.15
C ASN A 120 5.30 -18.66 14.68
N LYS A 121 6.10 -19.39 15.47
CA LYS A 121 5.70 -20.68 16.07
C LYS A 121 4.55 -20.55 17.09
N SER A 122 4.33 -19.35 17.61
CA SER A 122 3.24 -19.03 18.54
C SER A 122 1.96 -18.57 17.81
N ASN A 123 1.90 -18.73 16.48
CA ASN A 123 0.81 -18.28 15.61
C ASN A 123 0.57 -16.76 15.60
N GLU A 124 1.53 -15.96 16.03
CA GLU A 124 1.45 -14.50 15.92
C GLU A 124 1.76 -14.09 14.49
N ARG A 125 0.82 -13.36 13.86
CA ARG A 125 0.93 -12.97 12.45
C ARG A 125 1.44 -11.53 12.33
N ARG A 126 2.35 -11.32 11.39
CA ARG A 126 2.90 -9.97 11.10
C ARG A 126 1.83 -8.98 10.63
N ILE A 127 0.83 -9.43 9.86
CA ILE A 127 -0.28 -8.55 9.43
C ILE A 127 -1.05 -7.98 10.62
N ASP A 128 -1.27 -8.77 11.67
CA ASP A 128 -2.01 -8.31 12.85
C ASP A 128 -1.22 -7.22 13.56
N GLN A 129 0.11 -7.38 13.69
CA GLN A 129 0.98 -6.34 14.25
C GLN A 129 0.91 -5.03 13.45
N ILE A 130 0.92 -5.12 12.11
CA ILE A 130 0.81 -3.94 11.24
C ILE A 130 -0.53 -3.23 11.47
N VAL A 131 -1.64 -3.99 11.47
CA VAL A 131 -2.99 -3.45 11.63
C VAL A 131 -3.20 -2.85 13.02
N THR A 132 -2.73 -3.52 14.07
CA THR A 132 -2.77 -3.01 15.44
C THR A 132 -1.96 -1.72 15.58
N TRP A 133 -0.73 -1.69 15.07
CA TRP A 133 0.10 -0.47 15.09
C TRP A 133 -0.55 0.67 14.29
N ALA A 134 -1.10 0.40 13.11
CA ALA A 134 -1.80 1.41 12.33
C ALA A 134 -3.05 1.94 13.06
N GLY A 135 -3.82 1.04 13.69
CA GLY A 135 -5.03 1.40 14.40
C GLY A 135 -4.81 2.20 15.69
N ALA A 136 -3.66 2.04 16.34
CA ALA A 136 -3.37 2.72 17.60
C ALA A 136 -3.20 4.25 17.49
N CYS A 137 -2.98 4.80 16.29
CA CYS A 137 -3.02 6.27 16.12
C CYS A 137 -4.43 6.86 16.03
N SER A 138 -5.46 6.01 16.02
CA SER A 138 -6.87 6.40 15.92
C SER A 138 -7.61 6.00 17.18
N SER A 139 -8.28 6.95 17.83
CA SER A 139 -9.15 6.69 18.98
C SER A 139 -10.34 5.76 18.63
N ARG A 140 -10.60 5.54 17.34
CA ARG A 140 -11.64 4.66 16.83
C ARG A 140 -11.08 3.38 16.19
N GLY A 141 -9.82 3.04 16.47
CA GLY A 141 -9.16 1.81 16.02
C GLY A 141 -8.82 1.76 14.53
N ALA A 142 -8.41 0.57 14.08
CA ALA A 142 -7.93 0.28 12.73
C ALA A 142 -8.91 0.63 11.62
N ASP A 143 -10.22 0.49 11.86
CA ASP A 143 -11.27 0.84 10.90
C ASP A 143 -11.27 2.32 10.51
N ASN A 144 -10.65 3.17 11.32
CA ASN A 144 -10.54 4.61 11.08
C ASN A 144 -9.10 5.06 10.81
N PHE A 145 -8.15 4.13 10.69
CA PHE A 145 -6.81 4.46 10.21
C PHE A 145 -6.91 5.07 8.81
N ASP A 146 -6.42 6.29 8.66
CA ASP A 146 -6.52 7.07 7.43
C ASP A 146 -5.15 7.46 6.85
N GLY A 147 -4.06 6.92 7.40
CA GLY A 147 -2.72 7.07 6.82
C GLY A 147 -2.55 6.37 5.47
N CYS A 148 -1.37 6.51 4.88
CA CYS A 148 -1.04 5.87 3.61
C CYS A 148 -0.86 4.36 3.80
N LEU A 149 -1.40 3.57 2.86
CA LEU A 149 -1.11 2.15 2.70
C LEU A 149 -0.55 1.94 1.28
N VAL A 150 0.76 1.78 1.20
CA VAL A 150 1.48 1.75 -0.07
C VAL A 150 1.83 0.31 -0.44
N PHE A 151 1.51 -0.05 -1.68
CA PHE A 151 1.91 -1.28 -2.33
C PHE A 151 2.92 -0.94 -3.44
N ASP A 152 4.20 -1.03 -3.09
CA ASP A 152 5.32 -0.76 -3.98
C ASP A 152 5.72 -2.01 -4.79
N GLU A 153 6.00 -1.81 -6.07
CA GLU A 153 6.09 -2.87 -7.08
C GLU A 153 4.84 -3.79 -7.07
N ALA A 154 3.67 -3.17 -7.05
CA ALA A 154 2.36 -3.81 -6.84
C ALA A 154 2.10 -5.02 -7.74
N HIS A 155 2.62 -5.01 -8.97
CA HIS A 155 2.50 -6.13 -9.91
C HIS A 155 3.06 -7.46 -9.36
N ARG A 156 3.93 -7.43 -8.34
CA ARG A 156 4.45 -8.63 -7.68
C ARG A 156 3.45 -9.28 -6.74
N ALA A 157 2.47 -8.54 -6.22
CA ALA A 157 1.45 -9.09 -5.29
C ALA A 157 0.74 -10.33 -5.86
N LYS A 158 0.56 -10.40 -7.19
CA LYS A 158 -0.06 -11.52 -7.89
C LYS A 158 0.81 -12.79 -7.95
N ASN A 159 2.14 -12.67 -7.87
CA ASN A 159 3.12 -13.73 -8.22
C ASN A 159 3.85 -14.31 -6.99
N LEU A 160 3.49 -13.94 -5.77
CA LEU A 160 4.29 -14.21 -4.57
C LEU A 160 3.79 -15.42 -3.74
N ALA A 161 3.61 -16.60 -4.34
CA ALA A 161 3.53 -17.90 -3.63
C ALA A 161 3.82 -19.07 -4.61
N PRO A 162 4.31 -20.24 -4.15
CA PRO A 162 5.32 -21.03 -4.86
C PRO A 162 4.84 -21.59 -6.20
N SER A 163 5.73 -21.49 -7.19
CA SER A 163 5.73 -22.32 -8.39
C SER A 163 5.88 -23.78 -7.98
N ASP A 164 4.77 -24.52 -7.94
CA ASP A 164 4.64 -25.87 -8.48
C ASP A 164 3.19 -26.37 -8.27
N ARG A 165 2.47 -26.53 -9.39
CA ARG A 165 1.14 -27.16 -9.56
C ARG A 165 -0.09 -26.39 -9.09
N GLY A 166 -0.77 -25.76 -10.06
CA GLY A 166 -2.24 -25.78 -10.14
C GLY A 166 -3.02 -24.70 -9.38
N GLY A 167 -2.98 -23.47 -9.91
CA GLY A 167 -4.11 -22.52 -9.99
C GLY A 167 -5.07 -22.37 -8.81
N LYS A 168 -4.72 -21.48 -7.87
CA LYS A 168 -5.60 -20.59 -7.09
C LYS A 168 -4.80 -19.31 -6.77
N GLY A 169 -5.48 -18.17 -6.59
CA GLY A 169 -4.84 -16.87 -6.32
C GLY A 169 -3.77 -16.97 -5.23
N THR A 170 -2.65 -16.28 -5.40
CA THR A 170 -1.51 -16.41 -4.48
C THR A 170 -1.94 -15.98 -3.07
N LYS A 171 -1.52 -16.73 -2.04
CA LYS A 171 -1.77 -16.42 -0.61
C LYS A 171 -1.45 -14.95 -0.28
N THR A 172 -0.47 -14.37 -0.97
CA THR A 172 -0.14 -12.94 -0.88
C THR A 172 -1.23 -12.01 -1.41
N ALA A 173 -1.86 -12.29 -2.56
CA ALA A 173 -2.94 -11.48 -3.10
C ALA A 173 -4.15 -11.45 -2.13
N GLU A 174 -4.47 -12.59 -1.51
CA GLU A 174 -5.50 -12.66 -0.47
C GLU A 174 -5.14 -11.79 0.74
N MET A 175 -3.88 -11.82 1.19
CA MET A 175 -3.43 -10.98 2.31
C MET A 175 -3.38 -9.48 1.95
N VAL A 176 -3.07 -9.14 0.71
CA VAL A 176 -3.15 -7.77 0.19
C VAL A 176 -4.59 -7.26 0.20
N ILE A 177 -5.56 -8.09 -0.18
CA ILE A 177 -6.99 -7.74 -0.05
C ILE A 177 -7.39 -7.67 1.42
N SER A 178 -6.92 -8.62 2.24
CA SER A 178 -7.24 -8.69 3.68
C SER A 178 -6.81 -7.44 4.43
N ILE A 179 -5.57 -6.95 4.23
CA ILE A 179 -5.11 -5.72 4.91
C ILE A 179 -5.90 -4.49 4.47
N GLN A 180 -6.31 -4.42 3.19
CA GLN A 180 -7.15 -3.32 2.69
C GLN A 180 -8.55 -3.34 3.30
N ASN A 181 -9.10 -4.52 3.58
CA ASN A 181 -10.39 -4.68 4.23
C ASN A 181 -10.32 -4.35 5.73
N GLN A 182 -9.20 -4.69 6.39
CA GLN A 182 -8.95 -4.35 7.80
C GLN A 182 -8.62 -2.86 8.01
N LEU A 183 -8.21 -2.15 6.95
CA LEU A 183 -7.92 -0.72 6.95
C LEU A 183 -8.80 0.00 5.90
N PRO A 184 -10.14 0.01 6.08
CA PRO A 184 -11.09 0.48 5.07
C PRO A 184 -10.97 1.98 4.78
N LYS A 185 -10.37 2.77 5.67
CA LYS A 185 -10.17 4.22 5.49
C LYS A 185 -8.75 4.61 5.08
N ALA A 186 -7.84 3.64 4.95
CA ALA A 186 -6.47 3.89 4.50
C ALA A 186 -6.45 4.47 3.09
N ARG A 187 -5.49 5.37 2.87
CA ARG A 187 -5.20 6.00 1.58
C ARG A 187 -4.29 5.09 0.77
N VAL A 188 -4.91 4.24 -0.05
CA VAL A 188 -4.19 3.19 -0.77
C VAL A 188 -3.48 3.76 -2.00
N LEU A 189 -2.19 3.46 -2.10
CA LEU A 189 -1.37 3.80 -3.27
C LEU A 189 -0.77 2.51 -3.84
N TYR A 190 -1.14 2.18 -5.07
CA TYR A 190 -0.53 1.08 -5.81
C TYR A 190 0.53 1.67 -6.73
N VAL A 191 1.76 1.19 -6.63
CA VAL A 191 2.90 1.74 -7.38
C VAL A 191 3.56 0.63 -8.16
N SER A 192 3.63 0.75 -9.47
CA SER A 192 4.26 -0.26 -10.33
C SER A 192 4.68 0.35 -11.66
N ALA A 193 5.91 0.10 -12.10
CA ALA A 193 6.37 0.52 -13.43
C ALA A 193 5.73 -0.29 -14.57
N THR A 194 5.25 -1.49 -14.25
CA THR A 194 4.61 -2.38 -15.21
C THR A 194 3.10 -2.29 -15.05
N ALA A 195 2.44 -1.92 -16.14
CA ALA A 195 0.99 -2.10 -16.26
C ALA A 195 0.67 -3.60 -16.13
N ALA A 196 -0.50 -3.93 -15.58
CA ALA A 196 -0.97 -5.30 -15.52
C ALA A 196 -0.95 -5.91 -16.93
N ALA A 197 -0.19 -6.99 -17.10
CA ALA A 197 -0.06 -7.69 -18.38
C ALA A 197 -1.39 -8.33 -18.81
N GLU A 198 -2.18 -8.78 -17.84
CA GLU A 198 -3.52 -9.32 -18.05
C GLU A 198 -4.52 -8.68 -17.09
N VAL A 199 -5.78 -8.56 -17.50
CA VAL A 199 -6.83 -7.94 -16.67
C VAL A 199 -7.00 -8.67 -15.34
N LYS A 200 -6.85 -10.00 -15.34
CA LYS A 200 -6.90 -10.85 -14.14
C LYS A 200 -5.89 -10.44 -13.05
N ASP A 201 -4.81 -9.76 -13.44
CA ASP A 201 -3.75 -9.33 -12.54
C ASP A 201 -4.13 -8.08 -11.73
N LEU A 202 -5.26 -7.44 -12.04
CA LEU A 202 -5.74 -6.25 -11.34
C LEU A 202 -6.56 -6.56 -10.08
N GLY A 203 -6.88 -7.82 -9.81
CA GLY A 203 -7.85 -8.19 -8.77
C GLY A 203 -7.52 -7.72 -7.36
N TYR A 204 -6.24 -7.50 -7.04
CA TYR A 204 -5.81 -6.96 -5.75
C TYR A 204 -6.01 -5.44 -5.61
N MET A 205 -6.23 -4.73 -6.73
CA MET A 205 -6.42 -3.27 -6.79
C MET A 205 -7.88 -2.85 -6.53
N SER A 206 -8.53 -3.47 -5.55
CA SER A 206 -9.96 -3.28 -5.27
C SER A 206 -10.35 -1.83 -4.95
N ARG A 207 -9.40 -1.03 -4.47
CA ARG A 207 -9.66 0.35 -4.03
C ARG A 207 -9.73 1.35 -5.17
N LEU A 208 -9.41 0.96 -6.40
CA LEU A 208 -9.63 1.81 -7.57
C LEU A 208 -11.11 2.13 -7.78
N GLY A 209 -12.02 1.28 -7.29
CA GLY A 209 -13.47 1.48 -7.39
C GLY A 209 -14.02 1.12 -8.77
N LEU A 210 -13.33 0.23 -9.50
CA LEU A 210 -13.74 -0.25 -10.81
C LEU A 210 -14.78 -1.37 -10.74
N TRP A 211 -14.86 -2.09 -9.62
CA TRP A 211 -15.84 -3.14 -9.37
C TRP A 211 -16.30 -3.11 -7.91
N GLY A 212 -17.37 -3.86 -7.61
CA GLY A 212 -17.97 -3.95 -6.29
C GLY A 212 -19.28 -3.16 -6.19
N ARG A 213 -19.81 -3.07 -4.96
CA ARG A 213 -21.09 -2.42 -4.67
C ARG A 213 -21.11 -1.00 -5.22
N GLY A 214 -22.17 -0.66 -5.97
CA GLY A 214 -22.40 0.69 -6.51
C GLY A 214 -21.54 1.06 -7.72
N THR A 215 -20.79 0.11 -8.29
CA THR A 215 -20.06 0.29 -9.56
C THR A 215 -20.78 -0.42 -10.72
N PRO A 216 -20.43 -0.13 -11.99
CA PRO A 216 -21.00 -0.84 -13.15
C PRO A 216 -20.67 -2.35 -13.22
N PHE A 217 -19.74 -2.82 -12.40
CA PHE A 217 -19.26 -4.21 -12.38
C PHE A 217 -19.44 -4.79 -10.97
N PRO A 218 -20.40 -5.70 -10.73
CA PRO A 218 -20.70 -6.21 -9.39
C PRO A 218 -19.51 -6.86 -8.67
N ASP A 219 -18.63 -7.51 -9.43
CA ASP A 219 -17.44 -8.20 -8.95
C ASP A 219 -16.30 -8.12 -9.98
N PHE A 220 -15.11 -8.53 -9.53
CA PHE A 220 -13.90 -8.52 -10.37
C PHE A 220 -14.01 -9.44 -11.58
N ASN A 221 -14.66 -10.61 -11.47
CA ASN A 221 -14.79 -11.55 -12.58
C ASN A 221 -15.63 -10.96 -13.71
N THR A 222 -16.70 -10.24 -13.36
CA THR A 222 -17.57 -9.53 -14.29
C THR A 222 -16.83 -8.38 -14.98
N PHE A 223 -15.99 -7.65 -14.23
CA PHE A 223 -15.10 -6.64 -14.79
C PHE A 223 -14.10 -7.25 -15.78
N ALA A 224 -13.37 -8.28 -15.36
CA ALA A 224 -12.35 -8.93 -16.17
C ALA A 224 -12.92 -9.46 -17.50
N ALA A 225 -14.03 -10.19 -17.44
CA ALA A 225 -14.67 -10.76 -18.62
C ALA A 225 -15.18 -9.69 -19.61
N LYS A 226 -15.57 -8.49 -19.13
CA LYS A 226 -16.01 -7.40 -20.00
C LYS A 226 -14.83 -6.68 -20.66
N ILE A 227 -13.73 -6.46 -19.95
CA ILE A 227 -12.54 -5.83 -20.53
C ILE A 227 -11.89 -6.77 -21.56
N GLU A 228 -11.81 -8.07 -21.28
CA GLU A 228 -11.26 -9.07 -22.21
C GLU A 228 -12.05 -9.19 -23.52
N ARG A 229 -13.36 -8.88 -23.51
CA ARG A 229 -14.20 -8.86 -24.73
C ARG A 229 -14.12 -7.54 -25.50
N ALA A 230 -13.63 -6.48 -24.87
CA ALA A 230 -13.57 -5.14 -25.43
C ALA A 230 -12.20 -4.80 -26.04
N GLY A 231 -11.15 -5.56 -25.69
CA GLY A 231 -9.83 -5.52 -26.33
C GLY A 231 -9.73 -6.50 -27.48
#